data_AF-W9WXA5-F1
#
_entry.id   AF-W9WXA5-F1
#
_cell.length_a   1.000
_cell.length_b   1.000
_cell.length_c   1.000
_cell.angle_alpha   90.00
_cell.angle_beta   90.00
_cell.angle_gamma   90.00
#
_symmetry.space_group_name_H-M   'P 1'
#
loop_
_entity.id
_entity.type
_entity.pdbx_description
1 polymer ?
#
loop_
_entity_poly.entity_id
_entity_poly.type
_entity_poly.pdbx_seq_one_letter_code
_entity_poly.pdbx_strand_id
1 'polypeptide(L)'
;MARLQALILCIAYRTATGASHRAFMLAGLAARAAAAMRLNHERHDLDPISNEVRRRTLWSLKILELYFSIGLPEYELLPLENVYLQLPCREEQFQDKAPAVPMEGGSYMLFVRLTSMRRDIMKLTRSIALCDEPFPQFLKLVRSLHNELGQLRIQMPVDPTSPSTGVLRCVSTPWLARHLAMHLSWHQCRCDLYRLLLKGYPEAAPSIVLADLDPEAMSDAVQMCSESALSMIQTLSDVNLHSTNTPVLEYDTAICGYHACRLVLFLAHAQPSGVRFSKEYAISRAELCLAAIKRFFRHSTPAGPILKDLENLISKCDTSPNDWTHLTVRSASNEQSRDPLLSEVARAKQRLAIHSLLRQADFEDGEPPAVVSPSSVSTEIPSVRHRNMYKVLSLEQGWSIRADSSLGYVPQPDAQVQQSPGYEDLPAFSLQTLLFPWV
;
A
#
# COMPACT_ATOMS: atom_id res chain seq x y z
N MET A 1 -27.41 2.25 -0.25
CA MET A 1 -26.14 1.62 -0.67
C MET A 1 -25.62 2.19 -2.00
N ALA A 2 -26.40 2.14 -3.08
CA ALA A 2 -25.98 2.64 -4.41
C ALA A 2 -25.35 4.05 -4.42
N ARG A 3 -25.89 5.01 -3.66
CA ARG A 3 -25.30 6.36 -3.53
C ARG A 3 -23.88 6.35 -2.94
N LEU A 4 -23.60 5.46 -1.99
CA LEU A 4 -22.26 5.32 -1.41
C LEU A 4 -21.30 4.67 -2.41
N GLN A 5 -21.75 3.65 -3.15
CA GLN A 5 -20.95 3.02 -4.20
C GLN A 5 -20.60 4.02 -5.30
N ALA A 6 -21.57 4.83 -5.73
CA ALA A 6 -21.33 5.93 -6.67
C ALA A 6 -20.32 6.95 -6.10
N LEU A 7 -20.44 7.31 -4.81
CA LEU A 7 -19.49 8.20 -4.15
C LEU A 7 -18.07 7.62 -4.10
N ILE A 8 -17.93 6.32 -3.83
CA ILE A 8 -16.65 5.58 -3.88
C ILE A 8 -16.01 5.68 -5.27
N LEU A 9 -16.79 5.45 -6.33
CA LEU A 9 -16.32 5.61 -7.71
C LEU A 9 -15.92 7.06 -8.02
N CYS A 10 -16.69 8.04 -7.54
CA CYS A 10 -16.35 9.46 -7.68
C CYS A 10 -15.04 9.80 -6.97
N ILE A 11 -14.80 9.28 -5.76
CA ILE A 11 -13.54 9.47 -5.03
C ILE A 11 -12.39 8.92 -5.87
N ALA A 12 -12.53 7.70 -6.38
CA ALA A 12 -11.48 7.05 -7.14
C ALA A 12 -11.17 7.78 -8.45
N TYR A 13 -12.19 8.25 -9.17
CA TYR A 13 -12.03 9.10 -10.34
C TYR A 13 -11.33 10.43 -10.02
N ARG A 14 -11.72 11.09 -8.93
CA ARG A 14 -11.10 12.35 -8.46
C ARG A 14 -9.64 12.13 -8.11
N THR A 15 -9.31 11.01 -7.47
CA THR A 15 -7.93 10.60 -7.24
C THR A 15 -7.18 10.46 -8.55
N ALA A 16 -7.66 9.62 -9.48
CA ALA A 16 -6.98 9.34 -10.75
C ALA A 16 -6.75 10.60 -11.62
N THR A 17 -7.63 11.59 -11.52
CA THR A 17 -7.55 12.88 -12.24
C THR A 17 -6.80 13.99 -11.49
N GLY A 18 -6.21 13.67 -10.33
CA GLY A 18 -5.38 14.62 -9.56
C GLY A 18 -6.16 15.60 -8.68
N ALA A 19 -7.49 15.46 -8.57
CA ALA A 19 -8.32 16.25 -7.66
C ALA A 19 -8.26 15.69 -6.22
N SER A 20 -7.05 15.48 -5.69
CA SER A 20 -6.78 14.76 -4.44
C SER A 20 -7.40 15.42 -3.21
N HIS A 21 -7.47 16.76 -3.13
CA HIS A 21 -8.18 17.44 -2.04
C HIS A 21 -9.68 17.12 -2.03
N ARG A 22 -10.33 17.10 -3.20
CA ARG A 22 -11.76 16.75 -3.28
C ARG A 22 -11.97 15.28 -2.94
N ALA A 23 -11.11 14.41 -3.46
CA ALA A 23 -11.15 12.99 -3.15
C ALA A 23 -11.02 12.75 -1.64
N PHE A 24 -10.09 13.44 -0.96
CA PHE A 24 -9.92 13.38 0.49
C PHE A 24 -11.19 13.80 1.25
N MET A 25 -11.78 14.96 0.89
CA MET A 25 -13.00 15.43 1.54
C MET A 25 -14.20 14.49 1.32
N LEU A 26 -14.34 13.97 0.10
CA LEU A 26 -15.40 13.01 -0.24
C LEU A 26 -15.20 11.66 0.47
N ALA A 27 -13.96 11.20 0.67
CA ALA A 27 -13.66 10.00 1.44
C ALA A 27 -14.15 10.14 2.90
N GLY A 28 -13.95 11.29 3.53
CA GLY A 28 -14.50 11.60 4.85
C GLY A 28 -16.04 11.57 4.91
N LEU A 29 -16.71 12.01 3.85
CA LEU A 29 -18.16 11.90 3.72
C LEU A 29 -18.60 10.43 3.54
N ALA A 30 -17.91 9.68 2.69
CA ALA A 30 -18.19 8.26 2.43
C ALA A 30 -18.02 7.40 3.69
N ALA A 31 -16.96 7.62 4.47
CA ALA A 31 -16.72 6.92 5.73
C ALA A 31 -17.83 7.16 6.75
N ARG A 32 -18.24 8.43 6.94
CA ARG A 32 -19.36 8.77 7.83
C ARG A 32 -20.68 8.16 7.34
N ALA A 33 -20.95 8.18 6.04
CA ALA A 33 -22.13 7.54 5.48
C ALA A 33 -22.12 6.01 5.69
N ALA A 34 -20.98 5.35 5.48
CA ALA A 34 -20.82 3.91 5.71
C ALA A 34 -21.07 3.55 7.18
N ALA A 35 -20.51 4.32 8.13
CA ALA A 35 -20.74 4.13 9.55
C ALA A 35 -22.21 4.37 9.95
N ALA A 36 -22.85 5.43 9.44
CA ALA A 36 -24.26 5.72 9.70
C ALA A 36 -25.20 4.62 9.19
N MET A 37 -24.86 3.99 8.06
CA MET A 37 -25.58 2.82 7.52
C MET A 37 -25.19 1.50 8.20
N ARG A 38 -24.31 1.54 9.22
CA ARG A 38 -23.75 0.39 9.95
C ARG A 38 -23.14 -0.64 9.01
N LEU A 39 -22.47 -0.19 7.94
CA LEU A 39 -21.81 -1.10 7.00
C LEU A 39 -20.63 -1.83 7.65
N ASN A 40 -20.05 -1.28 8.70
CA ASN A 40 -18.97 -1.89 9.48
C ASN A 40 -19.41 -3.05 10.40
N HIS A 41 -20.67 -3.49 10.33
CA HIS A 41 -21.19 -4.60 11.11
C HIS A 41 -21.82 -5.66 10.21
N GLU A 42 -21.52 -6.92 10.49
CA GLU A 42 -22.14 -8.06 9.83
C GLU A 42 -23.64 -8.10 10.12
N ARG A 43 -24.44 -8.57 9.16
CA ARG A 43 -25.91 -8.64 9.30
C ARG A 43 -26.40 -10.03 9.00
N HIS A 44 -26.93 -10.71 10.02
CA HIS A 44 -27.43 -12.08 9.85
C HIS A 44 -28.84 -12.14 9.25
N ASP A 45 -29.52 -11.00 9.14
CA ASP A 45 -30.88 -10.88 8.63
C ASP A 45 -30.95 -10.58 7.12
N LEU A 46 -29.81 -10.45 6.45
CA LEU A 46 -29.70 -10.25 5.01
C LEU A 46 -29.38 -11.56 4.29
N ASP A 47 -29.80 -11.64 3.03
CA ASP A 47 -29.38 -12.73 2.16
C ASP A 47 -27.85 -12.68 1.90
N PRO A 48 -27.23 -13.82 1.53
CA PRO A 48 -25.78 -13.91 1.36
C PRO A 48 -25.20 -12.91 0.34
N ILE A 49 -25.92 -12.64 -0.76
CA ILE A 49 -25.47 -11.73 -1.81
C ILE A 49 -25.46 -10.30 -1.28
N SER A 50 -26.55 -9.87 -0.64
CA SER A 50 -26.64 -8.55 -0.01
C SER A 50 -25.55 -8.32 1.04
N ASN A 51 -25.21 -9.35 1.82
CA ASN A 51 -24.11 -9.28 2.78
C ASN A 51 -22.75 -9.13 2.08
N GLU A 52 -22.49 -9.91 1.04
CA GLU A 52 -21.24 -9.81 0.30
C GLU A 52 -21.08 -8.44 -0.38
N VAL A 53 -22.14 -7.89 -0.97
CA VAL A 53 -22.12 -6.53 -1.54
C VAL A 53 -21.79 -5.48 -0.47
N ARG A 54 -22.29 -5.64 0.76
CA ARG A 54 -21.95 -4.75 1.90
C ARG A 54 -20.47 -4.86 2.25
N ARG A 55 -19.93 -6.09 2.34
CA ARG A 55 -18.51 -6.35 2.62
C ARG A 55 -17.62 -5.69 1.58
N ARG A 56 -17.85 -5.97 0.30
CA ARG A 56 -17.08 -5.40 -0.82
C ARG A 56 -17.15 -3.88 -0.87
N THR A 57 -18.31 -3.30 -0.57
CA THR A 57 -18.48 -1.84 -0.50
C THR A 57 -17.62 -1.22 0.60
N LEU A 58 -17.63 -1.79 1.82
CA LEU A 58 -16.83 -1.25 2.92
C LEU A 58 -15.33 -1.46 2.69
N TRP A 59 -14.92 -2.65 2.26
CA TRP A 59 -13.50 -2.97 2.04
C TRP A 59 -12.90 -2.16 0.87
N SER A 60 -13.69 -1.87 -0.18
CA SER A 60 -13.28 -0.94 -1.24
C SER A 60 -13.06 0.48 -0.71
N LEU A 61 -13.96 0.97 0.14
CA LEU A 61 -13.79 2.26 0.81
C LEU A 61 -12.53 2.27 1.70
N LYS A 62 -12.30 1.19 2.44
CA LYS A 62 -11.11 1.08 3.32
C LYS A 62 -9.82 1.07 2.51
N ILE A 63 -9.75 0.39 1.38
CA ILE A 63 -8.58 0.42 0.49
C ILE A 63 -8.33 1.85 -0.01
N LEU A 64 -9.37 2.55 -0.48
CA LEU A 64 -9.23 3.92 -0.97
C LEU A 64 -8.78 4.90 0.12
N GLU A 65 -9.29 4.74 1.35
CA GLU A 65 -8.88 5.53 2.51
C GLU A 65 -7.38 5.42 2.79
N LEU A 66 -6.79 4.23 2.61
CA LEU A 66 -5.38 3.98 2.95
C LEU A 66 -4.40 4.78 2.08
N TYR A 67 -4.81 5.21 0.88
CA TYR A 67 -4.02 6.14 0.05
C TYR A 67 -3.86 7.52 0.68
N PHE A 68 -4.76 7.91 1.58
CA PHE A 68 -4.70 9.17 2.32
C PHE A 68 -4.04 8.99 3.68
N SER A 69 -4.41 7.97 4.45
CA SER A 69 -3.89 7.88 5.83
C SER A 69 -2.41 7.51 5.92
N ILE A 70 -1.84 6.68 5.04
CA ILE A 70 -0.38 6.35 4.95
C ILE A 70 0.31 6.21 6.34
N GLY A 71 -0.34 5.52 7.28
CA GLY A 71 0.17 5.30 8.65
C GLY A 71 0.05 6.48 9.62
N LEU A 72 -0.68 7.54 9.26
CA LEU A 72 -1.00 8.70 10.10
C LEU A 72 -2.37 8.52 10.74
N PRO A 73 -2.45 8.30 12.07
CA PRO A 73 -3.72 8.09 12.76
C PRO A 73 -4.73 9.25 12.61
N GLU A 74 -4.25 10.48 12.50
CA GLU A 74 -5.09 11.68 12.35
C GLU A 74 -5.88 11.73 11.04
N TYR A 75 -5.49 10.94 10.05
CA TYR A 75 -6.16 10.84 8.75
C TYR A 75 -6.86 9.48 8.54
N GLU A 76 -6.90 8.62 9.56
CA GLU A 76 -7.66 7.36 9.54
C GLU A 76 -9.16 7.67 9.70
N LEU A 77 -9.99 7.22 8.76
CA LEU A 77 -11.42 7.53 8.71
C LEU A 77 -12.28 6.42 9.33
N LEU A 78 -11.92 5.15 9.08
CA LEU A 78 -12.60 3.99 9.64
C LEU A 78 -11.58 3.06 10.31
N PRO A 79 -11.25 3.27 11.59
CA PRO A 79 -10.31 2.41 12.32
C PRO A 79 -10.68 0.93 12.17
N LEU A 80 -9.70 0.07 11.90
CA LEU A 80 -9.98 -1.37 11.71
C LEU A 80 -10.57 -2.01 12.97
N GLU A 81 -10.26 -1.47 14.14
CA GLU A 81 -10.79 -1.90 15.43
C GLU A 81 -12.32 -1.75 15.51
N ASN A 82 -12.89 -0.90 14.64
CA ASN A 82 -14.33 -0.67 14.54
C ASN A 82 -14.97 -1.39 13.35
N VAL A 83 -14.25 -2.30 12.68
CA VAL A 83 -14.77 -3.09 11.56
C VAL A 83 -15.06 -4.52 12.02
N TYR A 84 -16.34 -4.81 12.24
CA TYR A 84 -16.87 -6.11 12.65
C TYR A 84 -17.48 -6.85 11.45
N LEU A 85 -16.81 -6.79 10.31
CA LEU A 85 -17.20 -7.47 9.07
C LEU A 85 -16.26 -8.62 8.77
N GLN A 86 -16.81 -9.67 8.16
CA GLN A 86 -15.98 -10.66 7.46
C GLN A 86 -15.29 -10.03 6.24
N LEU A 87 -14.19 -10.65 5.83
CA LEU A 87 -13.52 -10.32 4.59
C LEU A 87 -14.40 -10.70 3.38
N PRO A 88 -14.19 -10.09 2.20
CA PRO A 88 -14.89 -10.48 0.98
C PRO A 88 -14.68 -11.96 0.69
N CYS A 89 -15.73 -12.65 0.23
CA CYS A 89 -15.61 -14.04 -0.21
C CYS A 89 -14.88 -14.14 -1.56
N ARG A 90 -14.55 -15.37 -1.96
CA ARG A 90 -13.96 -15.62 -3.28
C ARG A 90 -14.98 -15.31 -4.36
N GLU A 91 -14.50 -14.85 -5.51
CA GLU A 91 -15.37 -14.47 -6.62
C GLU A 91 -16.28 -15.61 -7.09
N GLU A 92 -15.80 -16.85 -7.03
CA GLU A 92 -16.53 -18.02 -7.51
C GLU A 92 -17.62 -18.48 -6.53
N GLN A 93 -17.61 -17.93 -5.31
CA GLN A 93 -18.67 -18.09 -4.32
C GLN A 93 -19.70 -16.97 -4.41
N PHE A 94 -19.36 -15.86 -5.08
CA PHE A 94 -20.25 -14.71 -5.26
C PHE A 94 -21.04 -14.79 -6.56
N GLN A 95 -20.51 -15.45 -7.59
CA GLN A 95 -21.16 -15.58 -8.90
C GLN A 95 -22.19 -16.73 -8.91
N ASP A 96 -23.35 -16.47 -9.53
CA ASP A 96 -24.43 -17.46 -9.70
C ASP A 96 -24.08 -18.61 -10.67
N LYS A 97 -23.01 -18.47 -11.47
CA LYS A 97 -22.61 -19.43 -12.51
C LYS A 97 -21.16 -19.85 -12.37
N ALA A 98 -20.89 -21.13 -12.64
CA ALA A 98 -19.53 -21.65 -12.70
C ALA A 98 -18.71 -20.91 -13.78
N PRO A 99 -17.51 -20.40 -13.47
CA PRO A 99 -16.76 -19.56 -14.40
C PRO A 99 -16.18 -20.40 -15.56
N ALA A 100 -16.29 -19.87 -16.78
CA ALA A 100 -15.61 -20.40 -17.98
C ALA A 100 -14.14 -19.93 -18.09
N VAL A 101 -13.74 -18.99 -17.24
CA VAL A 101 -12.41 -18.37 -17.19
C VAL A 101 -11.62 -18.87 -15.98
N PRO A 102 -10.28 -18.72 -15.96
CA PRO A 102 -9.49 -18.96 -14.76
C PRO A 102 -10.08 -18.22 -13.54
N MET A 103 -10.15 -18.92 -12.41
CA MET A 103 -10.68 -18.44 -11.14
C MET A 103 -9.79 -17.31 -10.57
N GLU A 104 -10.41 -16.34 -9.88
CA GLU A 104 -9.77 -15.23 -9.18
C GLU A 104 -9.06 -15.70 -7.89
N GLY A 105 -9.59 -16.77 -7.29
CA GLY A 105 -8.91 -17.54 -6.24
C GLY A 105 -8.84 -16.87 -4.87
N GLY A 106 -9.60 -15.79 -4.62
CA GLY A 106 -9.57 -15.02 -3.38
C GLY A 106 -8.49 -13.94 -3.35
N SER A 107 -8.00 -13.51 -4.51
CA SER A 107 -6.98 -12.46 -4.61
C SER A 107 -7.42 -11.15 -3.97
N TYR A 108 -8.71 -10.79 -4.03
CA TYR A 108 -9.25 -9.59 -3.40
C TYR A 108 -9.17 -9.64 -1.88
N MET A 109 -9.65 -10.74 -1.29
CA MET A 109 -9.58 -10.97 0.16
C MET A 109 -8.13 -10.85 0.65
N LEU A 110 -7.19 -11.47 -0.07
CA LEU A 110 -5.77 -11.42 0.27
C LEU A 110 -5.19 -10.03 0.09
N PHE A 111 -5.56 -9.31 -0.96
CA PHE A 111 -5.17 -7.93 -1.15
C PHE A 111 -5.63 -7.05 0.03
N VAL A 112 -6.89 -7.16 0.48
CA VAL A 112 -7.40 -6.43 1.66
C VAL A 112 -6.55 -6.70 2.92
N ARG A 113 -6.18 -7.97 3.15
CA ARG A 113 -5.32 -8.35 4.28
C ARG A 113 -3.92 -7.76 4.13
N LEU A 114 -3.34 -7.81 2.93
CA LEU A 114 -2.02 -7.25 2.64
C LEU A 114 -1.99 -5.72 2.79
N THR A 115 -3.05 -5.00 2.38
CA THR A 115 -3.11 -3.55 2.59
C THR A 115 -3.20 -3.21 4.09
N SER A 116 -3.90 -4.05 4.87
CA SER A 116 -3.94 -3.90 6.33
C SER A 116 -2.59 -4.13 6.97
N MET A 117 -1.86 -5.14 6.52
CA MET A 117 -0.49 -5.40 6.96
C MET A 117 0.45 -4.26 6.59
N ARG A 118 0.35 -3.73 5.37
CA ARG A 118 1.14 -2.60 4.90
C ARG A 118 0.90 -1.34 5.74
N ARG A 119 -0.34 -1.07 6.13
CA ARG A 119 -0.66 0.00 7.10
C ARG A 119 0.10 -0.20 8.41
N ASP A 120 0.10 -1.42 8.95
CA ASP A 120 0.73 -1.72 10.24
C ASP A 120 2.27 -1.61 10.15
N ILE A 121 2.86 -2.04 9.03
CA ILE A 121 4.28 -1.79 8.73
C ILE A 121 4.56 -0.28 8.65
N MET A 122 3.71 0.52 8.01
CA MET A 122 3.89 1.98 7.96
C MET A 122 3.76 2.65 9.34
N LYS A 123 2.82 2.20 10.18
CA LYS A 123 2.70 2.65 11.58
C LYS A 123 3.98 2.32 12.36
N LEU A 124 4.55 1.13 12.14
CA LEU A 124 5.85 0.74 12.70
C LEU A 124 6.99 1.62 12.19
N THR A 125 7.12 1.80 10.87
CA THR A 125 8.14 2.66 10.24
C THR A 125 8.15 4.05 10.86
N ARG A 126 6.98 4.68 11.00
CA ARG A 126 6.84 6.02 11.59
C ARG A 126 7.20 6.04 13.07
N SER A 127 6.88 4.99 13.81
CA SER A 127 7.19 4.89 15.23
C SER A 127 8.70 4.75 15.45
N ILE A 128 9.36 3.87 14.67
CA ILE A 128 10.81 3.66 14.73
C ILE A 128 11.58 4.89 14.28
N ALA A 129 11.10 5.63 13.28
CA ALA A 129 11.76 6.83 12.77
C ALA A 129 11.91 7.94 13.83
N LEU A 130 11.17 7.85 14.94
CA LEU A 130 11.22 8.79 16.07
C LEU A 130 12.04 8.27 17.26
N CYS A 131 12.60 7.06 17.17
CA CYS A 131 13.44 6.50 18.23
C CYS A 131 14.78 7.23 18.31
N ASP A 132 15.10 7.75 19.49
CA ASP A 132 16.40 8.31 19.87
C ASP A 132 17.23 7.37 20.76
N GLU A 133 16.70 6.19 21.06
CA GLU A 133 17.31 5.14 21.88
C GLU A 133 17.27 3.78 21.15
N PRO A 134 18.11 2.81 21.54
CA PRO A 134 18.04 1.45 21.03
C PRO A 134 16.63 0.85 21.21
N PHE A 135 16.21 0.01 20.26
CA PHE A 135 14.90 -0.65 20.30
C PHE A 135 15.05 -2.19 20.28
N PRO A 136 15.28 -2.84 21.44
CA PRO A 136 15.61 -4.27 21.50
C PRO A 136 14.55 -5.22 20.90
N GLN A 137 13.29 -4.80 20.90
CA GLN A 137 12.18 -5.60 20.36
C GLN A 137 12.08 -5.52 18.82
N PHE A 138 12.88 -4.67 18.17
CA PHE A 138 12.75 -4.39 16.74
C PHE A 138 12.78 -5.66 15.87
N LEU A 139 13.79 -6.51 16.05
CA LEU A 139 13.92 -7.75 15.28
C LEU A 139 12.82 -8.76 15.57
N LYS A 140 12.37 -8.85 16.83
CA LYS A 140 11.25 -9.72 17.21
C LYS A 140 9.98 -9.29 16.47
N LEU A 141 9.76 -7.99 16.38
CA LEU A 141 8.62 -7.40 15.70
C LEU A 141 8.66 -7.63 14.19
N VAL A 142 9.85 -7.45 13.59
CA VAL A 142 10.10 -7.75 12.17
C VAL A 142 9.82 -9.22 11.88
N ARG A 143 10.30 -10.15 12.72
CA ARG A 143 10.03 -11.59 12.57
C ARG A 143 8.54 -11.94 12.73
N SER A 144 7.83 -11.28 13.65
CA SER A 144 6.39 -11.47 13.83
C SER A 144 5.63 -11.11 12.54
N LEU A 145 5.93 -9.95 11.97
CA LEU A 145 5.33 -9.52 10.71
C LEU A 145 5.77 -10.43 9.55
N HIS A 146 7.03 -10.85 9.48
CA HIS A 146 7.47 -11.83 8.48
C HIS A 146 6.63 -13.11 8.53
N ASN A 147 6.41 -13.66 9.72
CA ASN A 147 5.65 -14.90 9.90
C ASN A 147 4.19 -14.73 9.44
N GLU A 148 3.54 -13.62 9.78
CA GLU A 148 2.19 -13.31 9.30
C GLU A 148 2.14 -13.22 7.77
N LEU A 149 3.15 -12.60 7.15
CA LEU A 149 3.27 -12.50 5.70
C LEU A 149 3.50 -13.86 5.02
N GLY A 150 4.22 -14.76 5.72
CA GLY A 150 4.38 -16.16 5.32
C GLY A 150 3.06 -16.93 5.35
N GLN A 151 2.21 -16.71 6.36
CA GLN A 151 0.88 -17.32 6.41
C GLN A 151 -0.02 -16.82 5.28
N LEU A 152 0.07 -15.53 4.93
CA LEU A 152 -0.65 -14.98 3.77
C LEU A 152 -0.16 -15.59 2.46
N ARG A 153 1.15 -15.80 2.30
CA ARG A 153 1.73 -16.42 1.09
C ARG A 153 1.13 -17.79 0.81
N ILE A 154 0.99 -18.64 1.83
CA ILE A 154 0.46 -20.01 1.68
C ILE A 154 -0.97 -20.02 1.13
N GLN A 155 -1.74 -18.95 1.36
CA GLN A 155 -3.12 -18.82 0.90
C GLN A 155 -3.23 -18.28 -0.53
N MET A 156 -2.15 -17.74 -1.11
CA MET A 156 -2.18 -17.15 -2.45
C MET A 156 -2.39 -18.23 -3.52
N PRO A 157 -3.24 -17.98 -4.54
CA PRO A 157 -3.50 -18.93 -5.63
C PRO A 157 -2.26 -19.29 -6.45
N VAL A 158 -1.28 -18.40 -6.45
CA VAL A 158 -0.01 -18.52 -7.15
C VAL A 158 1.07 -18.16 -6.16
N ASP A 159 2.10 -19.00 -6.04
CA ASP A 159 3.26 -18.67 -5.24
C ASP A 159 3.96 -17.42 -5.80
N PRO A 160 4.03 -16.31 -5.04
CA PRO A 160 4.62 -15.08 -5.53
C PRO A 160 6.12 -15.19 -5.81
N THR A 161 6.83 -16.18 -5.24
CA THR A 161 8.26 -16.40 -5.50
C THR A 161 8.55 -17.21 -6.76
N SER A 162 7.53 -17.83 -7.36
CA SER A 162 7.68 -18.53 -8.63
C SER A 162 7.90 -17.53 -9.77
N PRO A 163 8.79 -17.79 -10.75
CA PRO A 163 8.99 -16.90 -11.88
C PRO A 163 7.65 -16.67 -12.61
N SER A 164 7.14 -15.42 -12.53
CA SER A 164 5.98 -14.69 -13.15
C SER A 164 4.82 -15.42 -13.86
N THR A 165 4.77 -16.74 -13.85
CA THR A 165 3.89 -17.59 -14.64
C THR A 165 2.43 -17.46 -14.22
N GLY A 166 2.14 -17.26 -12.94
CA GLY A 166 0.75 -17.20 -12.48
C GLY A 166 0.03 -15.89 -12.77
N VAL A 167 0.67 -14.73 -12.61
CA VAL A 167 0.05 -13.43 -12.97
C VAL A 167 -0.13 -13.34 -14.49
N LEU A 168 0.81 -13.89 -15.26
CA LEU A 168 0.71 -13.91 -16.73
C LEU A 168 -0.46 -14.73 -17.25
N ARG A 169 -0.85 -15.81 -16.56
CA ARG A 169 -2.06 -16.57 -16.89
C ARG A 169 -3.34 -15.74 -16.78
N CYS A 170 -3.30 -14.65 -16.00
CA CYS A 170 -4.43 -13.75 -15.80
C CYS A 170 -4.47 -12.59 -16.80
N VAL A 171 -3.46 -12.38 -17.66
CA VAL A 171 -3.35 -11.21 -18.56
C VAL A 171 -4.57 -11.04 -19.46
N SER A 172 -5.12 -12.15 -19.96
CA SER A 172 -6.31 -12.15 -20.82
C SER A 172 -7.62 -12.31 -20.04
N THR A 173 -7.59 -12.22 -18.72
CA THR A 173 -8.75 -12.43 -17.84
C THR A 173 -9.17 -11.10 -17.19
N PRO A 174 -10.44 -10.96 -16.76
CA PRO A 174 -10.87 -9.79 -15.99
C PRO A 174 -10.18 -9.67 -14.63
N TRP A 175 -9.51 -10.73 -14.16
CA TRP A 175 -8.90 -10.79 -12.83
C TRP A 175 -7.47 -10.27 -12.76
N LEU A 176 -6.86 -9.88 -13.89
CA LEU A 176 -5.48 -9.40 -13.95
C LEU A 176 -5.18 -8.36 -12.86
N ALA A 177 -6.03 -7.33 -12.74
CA ALA A 177 -5.81 -6.25 -11.80
C ALA A 177 -5.79 -6.73 -10.34
N ARG A 178 -6.68 -7.68 -9.98
CA ARG A 178 -6.75 -8.23 -8.62
C ARG A 178 -5.55 -9.09 -8.29
N HIS A 179 -5.17 -9.99 -9.21
CA HIS A 179 -3.99 -10.83 -9.04
C HIS A 179 -2.71 -9.99 -8.96
N LEU A 180 -2.58 -8.98 -9.82
CA LEU A 180 -1.44 -8.09 -9.82
C LEU A 180 -1.36 -7.26 -8.53
N ALA A 181 -2.48 -6.67 -8.08
CA ALA A 181 -2.52 -5.91 -6.84
C ALA A 181 -2.14 -6.77 -5.62
N MET A 182 -2.68 -7.99 -5.53
CA MET A 182 -2.33 -8.95 -4.48
C MET A 182 -0.83 -9.31 -4.52
N HIS A 183 -0.32 -9.72 -5.69
CA HIS A 183 1.06 -10.17 -5.87
C HIS A 183 2.07 -9.08 -5.55
N LEU A 184 1.86 -7.86 -6.09
CA LEU A 184 2.72 -6.72 -5.81
C LEU A 184 2.65 -6.29 -4.35
N SER A 185 1.47 -6.31 -3.74
CA SER A 185 1.32 -5.94 -2.32
C SER A 185 2.09 -6.86 -1.39
N TRP A 186 2.16 -8.16 -1.71
CA TRP A 186 2.94 -9.12 -0.93
C TRP A 186 4.44 -8.80 -0.95
N HIS A 187 5.00 -8.61 -2.16
CA HIS A 187 6.39 -8.20 -2.30
C HIS A 187 6.68 -6.84 -1.70
N GLN A 188 5.75 -5.89 -1.84
CA GLN A 188 5.90 -4.56 -1.28
C GLN A 188 5.87 -4.59 0.26
N CYS A 189 5.05 -5.44 0.89
CA CYS A 189 5.12 -5.65 2.34
C CYS A 189 6.49 -6.19 2.77
N ARG A 190 7.08 -7.14 2.02
CA ARG A 190 8.46 -7.61 2.27
C ARG A 190 9.46 -6.47 2.16
N CYS A 191 9.42 -5.70 1.07
CA CYS A 191 10.31 -4.55 0.88
C CYS A 191 10.14 -3.50 1.99
N ASP A 192 8.89 -3.12 2.32
CA ASP A 192 8.58 -2.12 3.34
C ASP A 192 9.07 -2.52 4.73
N LEU A 193 9.02 -3.82 5.05
CA LEU A 193 9.49 -4.38 6.30
C LEU A 193 11.02 -4.44 6.37
N TYR A 194 11.66 -5.04 5.36
CA TYR A 194 13.11 -5.31 5.40
C TYR A 194 13.96 -4.09 5.08
N ARG A 195 13.43 -3.10 4.34
CA ARG A 195 14.15 -1.84 4.09
C ARG A 195 14.44 -1.06 5.37
N LEU A 196 13.69 -1.33 6.45
CA LEU A 196 13.94 -0.75 7.77
C LEU A 196 15.34 -1.13 8.29
N LEU A 197 15.90 -2.26 7.87
CA LEU A 197 17.20 -2.78 8.29
C LEU A 197 18.35 -2.35 7.36
N LEU A 198 18.06 -1.71 6.22
CA LEU A 198 19.07 -1.32 5.23
C LEU A 198 19.77 -0.03 5.63
N LYS A 199 20.95 -0.14 6.24
CA LYS A 199 21.77 1.02 6.64
C LYS A 199 21.95 2.02 5.48
N GLY A 200 21.64 3.28 5.73
CA GLY A 200 21.76 4.36 4.74
C GLY A 200 20.64 4.45 3.71
N TYR A 201 19.67 3.51 3.71
CA TYR A 201 18.46 3.66 2.90
C TYR A 201 17.57 4.76 3.50
N PRO A 202 16.92 5.61 2.70
CA PRO A 202 16.16 6.73 3.24
C PRO A 202 15.11 6.27 4.25
N GLU A 203 14.27 5.30 3.94
CA GLU A 203 13.24 4.81 4.85
C GLU A 203 13.73 3.86 5.96
N ALA A 204 15.04 3.67 6.14
CA ALA A 204 15.60 2.81 7.17
C ALA A 204 15.35 3.34 8.60
N ALA A 205 15.48 2.44 9.58
CA ALA A 205 15.49 2.82 10.98
C ALA A 205 16.71 3.71 11.32
N PRO A 206 16.63 4.56 12.36
CA PRO A 206 17.76 5.36 12.80
C PRO A 206 19.00 4.51 13.14
N SER A 207 20.20 5.05 12.95
CA SER A 207 21.46 4.34 13.22
C SER A 207 21.56 3.79 14.64
N ILE A 208 20.94 4.46 15.63
CA ILE A 208 20.90 3.99 17.02
C ILE A 208 20.07 2.71 17.21
N VAL A 209 19.01 2.54 16.40
CA VAL A 209 18.23 1.30 16.37
C VAL A 209 18.98 0.20 15.60
N LEU A 210 19.77 0.58 14.60
CA LEU A 210 20.54 -0.33 13.75
C LEU A 210 21.94 -0.70 14.31
N ALA A 211 22.35 -0.12 15.43
CA ALA A 211 23.71 -0.23 15.96
C ALA A 211 24.09 -1.67 16.30
N ASP A 212 23.19 -2.39 16.98
CA ASP A 212 23.42 -3.75 17.49
C ASP A 212 22.86 -4.85 16.58
N LEU A 213 22.54 -4.52 15.32
CA LEU A 213 22.07 -5.53 14.36
C LEU A 213 23.19 -6.49 14.01
N ASP A 214 22.90 -7.79 14.13
CA ASP A 214 23.79 -8.83 13.66
C ASP A 214 24.00 -8.77 12.13
N PRO A 215 25.17 -9.19 11.62
CA PRO A 215 25.44 -9.18 10.18
C PRO A 215 24.49 -10.08 9.36
N GLU A 216 23.96 -11.14 9.97
CA GLU A 216 23.06 -12.09 9.33
C GLU A 216 21.72 -11.44 8.98
N ALA A 217 21.10 -10.73 9.92
CA ALA A 217 19.85 -10.00 9.72
C ALA A 217 19.98 -8.89 8.66
N MET A 218 21.16 -8.25 8.56
CA MET A 218 21.44 -7.28 7.50
C MET A 218 21.55 -7.96 6.13
N SER A 219 22.24 -9.10 6.06
CA SER A 219 22.34 -9.91 4.84
C SER A 219 20.96 -10.41 4.39
N ASP A 220 20.16 -10.92 5.33
CA ASP A 220 18.78 -11.34 5.07
C ASP A 220 17.92 -10.19 4.55
N ALA A 221 18.04 -9.00 5.14
CA ALA A 221 17.31 -7.83 4.66
C ALA A 221 17.66 -7.46 3.22
N VAL A 222 18.95 -7.49 2.87
CA VAL A 222 19.43 -7.28 1.48
C VAL A 222 18.83 -8.32 0.55
N GLN A 223 18.84 -9.59 0.94
CA GLN A 223 18.30 -10.68 0.14
C GLN A 223 16.78 -10.54 -0.07
N MET A 224 16.02 -10.31 1.01
CA MET A 224 14.55 -10.17 0.94
C MET A 224 14.11 -8.96 0.11
N CYS A 225 14.82 -7.83 0.25
CA CYS A 225 14.57 -6.62 -0.51
C CYS A 225 14.91 -6.78 -2.00
N SER A 226 16.06 -7.38 -2.31
CA SER A 226 16.50 -7.59 -3.69
C SER A 226 15.58 -8.54 -4.45
N GLU A 227 15.27 -9.70 -3.87
CA GLU A 227 14.33 -10.67 -4.45
C GLU A 227 12.98 -10.01 -4.74
N SER A 228 12.40 -9.34 -3.74
CA SER A 228 11.05 -8.80 -3.86
C SER A 228 10.97 -7.64 -4.84
N ALA A 229 11.96 -6.76 -4.85
CA ALA A 229 12.00 -5.64 -5.79
C ALA A 229 12.19 -6.11 -7.24
N LEU A 230 13.09 -7.07 -7.47
CA LEU A 230 13.29 -7.65 -8.80
C LEU A 230 12.04 -8.40 -9.28
N SER A 231 11.38 -9.17 -8.41
CA SER A 231 10.12 -9.86 -8.75
C SER A 231 9.00 -8.89 -9.13
N MET A 232 8.85 -7.76 -8.44
CA MET A 232 7.87 -6.74 -8.82
C MET A 232 8.19 -6.12 -10.18
N ILE A 233 9.45 -5.74 -10.42
CA ILE A 233 9.89 -5.18 -11.71
C ILE A 233 9.66 -6.17 -12.84
N GLN A 234 10.04 -7.43 -12.64
CA GLN A 234 9.88 -8.49 -13.61
C GLN A 234 8.39 -8.72 -13.93
N THR A 235 7.54 -8.81 -12.90
CA THR A 235 6.09 -9.00 -13.06
C THR A 235 5.47 -7.85 -13.87
N LEU A 236 5.81 -6.59 -13.55
CA LEU A 236 5.31 -5.43 -14.30
C LEU A 236 5.82 -5.40 -15.74
N SER A 237 7.08 -5.76 -15.95
CA SER A 237 7.70 -5.84 -17.28
C SER A 237 7.04 -6.93 -18.13
N ASP A 238 6.76 -8.09 -17.54
CA ASP A 238 6.14 -9.21 -18.23
C ASP A 238 4.67 -8.90 -18.56
N VAL A 239 3.91 -8.32 -17.62
CA VAL A 239 2.53 -7.88 -17.89
C VAL A 239 2.55 -6.82 -19.01
N ASN A 240 3.50 -5.91 -19.02
CA ASN A 240 3.64 -4.93 -20.09
C ASN A 240 3.94 -5.59 -21.43
N LEU A 241 4.82 -6.58 -21.47
CA LEU A 241 5.15 -7.29 -22.70
C LEU A 241 3.96 -8.07 -23.28
N HIS A 242 3.18 -8.73 -22.42
CA HIS A 242 2.13 -9.66 -22.86
C HIS A 242 0.73 -9.03 -22.97
N SER A 243 0.49 -7.89 -22.31
CA SER A 243 -0.80 -7.21 -22.41
C SER A 243 -0.89 -6.49 -23.76
N THR A 244 -1.94 -6.77 -24.53
CA THR A 244 -2.25 -6.04 -25.78
C THR A 244 -2.90 -4.69 -25.47
N ASN A 245 -3.79 -4.66 -24.49
CA ASN A 245 -4.45 -3.46 -24.01
C ASN A 245 -3.72 -2.83 -22.82
N THR A 246 -4.08 -1.59 -22.49
CA THR A 246 -3.61 -0.93 -21.26
C THR A 246 -4.58 -1.29 -20.14
N PRO A 247 -4.23 -2.19 -19.21
CA PRO A 247 -5.13 -2.57 -18.13
C PRO A 247 -5.41 -1.39 -17.20
N VAL A 248 -6.62 -1.33 -16.64
CA VAL A 248 -6.96 -0.41 -15.56
C VAL A 248 -6.41 -1.01 -14.27
N LEU A 249 -5.41 -0.35 -13.70
CA LEU A 249 -4.68 -0.82 -12.51
C LEU A 249 -4.84 0.16 -11.35
N GLU A 250 -4.71 -0.37 -10.14
CA GLU A 250 -4.68 0.42 -8.92
C GLU A 250 -3.49 1.37 -8.91
N TYR A 251 -3.68 2.58 -8.35
CA TYR A 251 -2.58 3.54 -8.20
C TYR A 251 -1.40 2.94 -7.41
N ASP A 252 -1.68 2.05 -6.46
CA ASP A 252 -0.65 1.33 -5.70
C ASP A 252 0.31 0.51 -6.58
N THR A 253 -0.13 0.05 -7.77
CA THR A 253 0.75 -0.66 -8.70
C THR A 253 1.92 0.23 -9.17
N ALA A 254 1.67 1.51 -9.41
CA ALA A 254 2.71 2.47 -9.77
C ALA A 254 3.65 2.73 -8.58
N ILE A 255 3.10 2.80 -7.37
CA ILE A 255 3.87 2.98 -6.12
C ILE A 255 4.81 1.79 -5.88
N CYS A 256 4.30 0.55 -6.03
CA CYS A 256 5.11 -0.66 -5.90
C CYS A 256 6.29 -0.67 -6.90
N GLY A 257 6.01 -0.39 -8.18
CA GLY A 257 7.07 -0.32 -9.19
C GLY A 257 8.10 0.78 -8.91
N TYR A 258 7.66 1.95 -8.45
CA TYR A 258 8.54 3.06 -8.04
C TYR A 258 9.47 2.68 -6.88
N HIS A 259 8.94 2.12 -5.80
CA HIS A 259 9.76 1.68 -4.65
C HIS A 259 10.70 0.54 -5.03
N ALA A 260 10.25 -0.41 -5.85
CA ALA A 260 11.08 -1.48 -6.35
C ALA A 260 12.32 -0.96 -7.10
N CYS A 261 12.12 0.00 -8.02
CA CYS A 261 13.23 0.60 -8.77
C CYS A 261 14.21 1.34 -7.85
N ARG A 262 13.70 2.16 -6.92
CA ARG A 262 14.53 2.86 -5.94
C ARG A 262 15.39 1.90 -5.12
N LEU A 263 14.80 0.79 -4.70
CA LEU A 263 15.49 -0.21 -3.89
C LEU A 263 16.58 -0.93 -4.68
N VAL A 264 16.28 -1.35 -5.92
CA VAL A 264 17.26 -2.00 -6.81
C VAL A 264 18.41 -1.06 -7.15
N LEU A 265 18.14 0.20 -7.47
CA LEU A 265 19.19 1.21 -7.70
C LEU A 265 20.03 1.45 -6.44
N PHE A 266 19.40 1.59 -5.28
CA PHE A 266 20.14 1.75 -4.02
C PHE A 266 21.04 0.55 -3.71
N LEU A 267 20.53 -0.67 -3.84
CA LEU A 267 21.30 -1.89 -3.55
C LEU A 267 22.47 -2.06 -4.52
N ALA A 268 22.28 -1.72 -5.81
CA ALA A 268 23.37 -1.72 -6.79
C ALA A 268 24.43 -0.64 -6.51
N HIS A 269 24.07 0.45 -5.83
CA HIS A 269 25.05 1.46 -5.43
C HIS A 269 25.82 1.07 -4.19
N ALA A 270 25.08 0.73 -3.13
CA ALA A 270 25.65 0.43 -1.83
C ALA A 270 26.52 -0.83 -1.86
N GLN A 271 26.30 -1.73 -2.84
CA GLN A 271 27.01 -3.00 -3.01
C GLN A 271 27.20 -3.76 -1.68
N PRO A 272 26.15 -3.91 -0.84
CA PRO A 272 26.28 -4.68 0.38
C PRO A 272 26.51 -6.16 0.04
N SER A 273 27.14 -6.88 0.98
CA SER A 273 27.34 -8.33 0.87
C SER A 273 26.02 -9.03 0.51
N GLY A 274 26.03 -9.83 -0.57
CA GLY A 274 24.86 -10.57 -1.04
C GLY A 274 24.15 -9.99 -2.26
N VAL A 275 24.41 -8.74 -2.67
CA VAL A 275 23.90 -8.22 -3.95
C VAL A 275 24.62 -8.90 -5.12
N ARG A 276 23.83 -9.44 -6.06
CA ARG A 276 24.34 -10.23 -7.20
C ARG A 276 24.17 -9.55 -8.56
N PHE A 277 23.84 -8.26 -8.59
CA PHE A 277 23.60 -7.52 -9.82
C PHE A 277 24.42 -6.23 -9.91
N SER A 278 24.81 -5.89 -11.15
CA SER A 278 25.57 -4.69 -11.46
C SER A 278 24.69 -3.44 -11.50
N LYS A 279 25.32 -2.25 -11.54
CA LYS A 279 24.64 -0.97 -11.69
C LYS A 279 23.90 -0.89 -13.03
N GLU A 280 24.52 -1.36 -14.10
CA GLU A 280 23.95 -1.37 -15.46
C GLU A 280 22.71 -2.27 -15.52
N TYR A 281 22.77 -3.44 -14.86
CA TYR A 281 21.60 -4.31 -14.75
C TYR A 281 20.47 -3.62 -13.98
N ALA A 282 20.78 -2.97 -12.85
CA ALA A 282 19.80 -2.24 -12.05
C ALA A 282 19.13 -1.10 -12.84
N ILE A 283 19.91 -0.32 -13.60
CA ILE A 283 19.40 0.72 -14.50
C ILE A 283 18.48 0.11 -15.55
N SER A 284 18.91 -0.95 -16.25
CA SER A 284 18.08 -1.64 -17.25
C SER A 284 16.76 -2.15 -16.67
N ARG A 285 16.77 -2.71 -15.45
CA ARG A 285 15.55 -3.15 -14.76
C ARG A 285 14.63 -1.97 -14.44
N ALA A 286 15.19 -0.86 -13.94
CA ALA A 286 14.42 0.35 -13.63
C ALA A 286 13.78 0.96 -14.90
N GLU A 287 14.48 0.97 -16.03
CA GLU A 287 13.96 1.44 -17.32
C GLU A 287 12.78 0.61 -17.83
N LEU A 288 12.86 -0.72 -17.73
CA LEU A 288 11.75 -1.60 -18.11
C LEU A 288 10.50 -1.35 -17.24
N CYS A 289 10.69 -1.21 -15.93
CA CYS A 289 9.61 -0.88 -15.02
C CYS A 289 9.02 0.50 -15.31
N LEU A 290 9.87 1.51 -15.56
CA LEU A 290 9.45 2.85 -15.94
C LEU A 290 8.60 2.82 -17.22
N ALA A 291 9.01 2.06 -18.23
CA ALA A 291 8.24 1.89 -19.47
C ALA A 291 6.85 1.29 -19.20
N ALA A 292 6.78 0.27 -18.34
CA ALA A 292 5.51 -0.33 -17.92
C ALA A 292 4.61 0.69 -17.20
N ILE A 293 5.14 1.42 -16.21
CA ILE A 293 4.37 2.43 -15.45
C ILE A 293 3.90 3.55 -16.39
N LYS A 294 4.76 4.06 -17.27
CA LYS A 294 4.39 5.08 -18.27
C LYS A 294 3.21 4.64 -19.13
N ARG A 295 3.21 3.38 -19.58
CA ARG A 295 2.12 2.84 -20.37
C ARG A 295 0.83 2.72 -19.56
N PHE A 296 0.87 2.05 -18.42
CA PHE A 296 -0.31 1.76 -17.59
C PHE A 296 -0.94 3.01 -16.98
N PHE A 297 -0.13 4.01 -16.64
CA PHE A 297 -0.55 5.20 -15.92
C PHE A 297 -0.49 6.48 -16.76
N ARG A 298 -0.51 6.36 -18.10
CA ARG A 298 -0.40 7.50 -19.03
C ARG A 298 -1.40 8.64 -18.77
N HIS A 299 -2.56 8.33 -18.19
CA HIS A 299 -3.64 9.28 -17.89
C HIS A 299 -3.82 9.52 -16.39
N SER A 300 -2.96 8.95 -15.53
CA SER A 300 -3.04 9.10 -14.09
C SER A 300 -2.23 10.32 -13.65
N THR A 301 -2.93 11.38 -13.24
CA THR A 301 -2.27 12.59 -12.73
C THR A 301 -1.41 12.31 -11.49
N PRO A 302 -1.87 11.50 -10.50
CA PRO A 302 -1.05 11.18 -9.32
C PRO A 302 0.23 10.41 -9.61
N ALA A 303 0.35 9.75 -10.76
CA ALA A 303 1.56 9.04 -11.15
C ALA A 303 2.67 9.99 -11.67
N GLY A 304 2.33 11.23 -12.05
CA GLY A 304 3.28 12.20 -12.61
C GLY A 304 4.52 12.43 -11.73
N PRO A 305 4.38 12.72 -10.42
CA PRO A 305 5.53 12.93 -9.53
C PRO A 305 6.49 11.73 -9.46
N ILE A 306 5.96 10.50 -9.36
CA ILE A 306 6.82 9.30 -9.28
C ILE A 306 7.50 8.98 -10.61
N LEU A 307 6.83 9.23 -11.74
CA LEU A 307 7.41 9.05 -13.07
C LEU A 307 8.58 10.01 -13.27
N LYS A 308 8.38 11.29 -12.96
CA LYS A 308 9.42 12.32 -13.07
C LYS A 308 10.60 12.04 -12.15
N ASP A 309 10.34 11.66 -10.91
CA ASP A 309 11.41 11.30 -9.96
C ASP A 309 12.20 10.08 -10.44
N LEU A 310 11.51 9.04 -10.92
CA LEU A 310 12.16 7.82 -11.42
C LEU A 310 13.01 8.08 -12.67
N GLU A 311 12.52 8.89 -13.61
CA GLU A 311 13.30 9.36 -14.77
C GLU A 311 14.59 10.08 -14.34
N ASN A 312 14.48 11.00 -13.38
CA ASN A 312 15.62 11.74 -12.87
C ASN A 312 16.62 10.81 -12.17
N LEU A 313 16.15 9.85 -11.37
CA LEU A 313 17.00 8.88 -10.70
C LEU A 313 17.77 8.02 -11.72
N ILE A 314 17.08 7.47 -12.72
CA ILE A 314 17.71 6.66 -13.77
C ILE A 314 18.75 7.48 -14.54
N SER A 315 18.40 8.70 -14.98
CA SER A 315 19.30 9.57 -15.72
C SER A 315 20.56 9.97 -14.93
N LYS A 316 20.43 10.25 -13.63
CA LYS A 316 21.58 10.54 -12.76
C LYS A 316 22.47 9.32 -12.55
N CYS A 317 21.87 8.15 -12.36
CA CYS A 317 22.61 6.90 -12.22
C CYS A 317 23.44 6.57 -13.46
N ASP A 318 22.92 6.90 -14.64
CA ASP A 318 23.58 6.69 -15.93
C ASP A 318 24.71 7.73 -16.18
N THR A 319 24.47 9.00 -15.86
CA THR A 319 25.41 10.11 -16.15
C THR A 319 26.52 10.29 -15.11
N SER A 320 26.28 9.95 -13.85
CA SER A 320 27.27 10.04 -12.77
C SER A 320 27.33 8.74 -11.95
N PRO A 321 28.06 7.71 -12.43
CA PRO A 321 28.09 6.38 -11.82
C PRO A 321 28.60 6.35 -10.36
N ASN A 322 29.29 7.41 -9.93
CA ASN A 322 29.95 7.52 -8.62
C ASN A 322 29.19 8.40 -7.61
N ASP A 323 28.22 9.21 -8.03
CA ASP A 323 27.48 10.12 -7.13
C ASP A 323 25.98 9.76 -7.10
N TRP A 324 25.65 8.66 -6.41
CA TRP A 324 24.25 8.25 -6.18
C TRP A 324 23.80 8.66 -4.76
N THR A 325 24.43 9.70 -4.19
CA THR A 325 24.07 10.24 -2.85
C THR A 325 22.60 10.61 -2.75
N HIS A 326 21.97 10.97 -3.88
CA HIS A 326 20.54 11.26 -3.95
C HIS A 326 19.62 10.05 -3.69
N LEU A 327 20.15 8.82 -3.70
CA LEU A 327 19.43 7.60 -3.29
C LEU A 327 19.48 7.36 -1.78
N THR A 328 20.46 7.91 -1.07
CA THR A 328 20.61 7.82 0.39
C THR A 328 19.99 9.01 1.10
N VAL A 329 19.97 10.16 0.43
CA VAL A 329 19.22 11.33 0.88
C VAL A 329 17.73 11.06 0.68
N ARG A 330 16.99 10.97 1.79
CA ARG A 330 15.53 11.14 1.80
C ARG A 330 15.24 12.40 1.00
N SER A 331 14.65 12.26 -0.20
CA SER A 331 14.34 13.36 -1.12
C SER A 331 14.28 14.68 -0.36
N ALA A 332 15.40 15.41 -0.39
CA ALA A 332 15.53 16.64 0.37
C ALA A 332 14.52 17.58 -0.28
N SER A 333 13.45 17.78 0.45
CA SER A 333 12.40 18.70 0.14
C SER A 333 13.03 20.06 -0.16
N ASN A 334 12.85 20.57 -1.37
CA ASN A 334 12.79 22.01 -1.59
C ASN A 334 11.54 22.63 -0.93
N GLU A 335 10.92 21.92 0.05
CA GLU A 335 9.78 22.38 0.82
C GLU A 335 10.35 23.25 1.93
N GLN A 336 10.21 24.56 1.74
CA GLN A 336 9.88 25.42 2.86
C GLN A 336 8.76 24.71 3.64
N SER A 337 9.02 24.40 4.90
CA SER A 337 8.04 23.84 5.83
C SER A 337 6.69 24.55 5.61
N ARG A 338 5.59 23.82 5.41
CA ARG A 338 4.24 24.41 5.36
C ARG A 338 3.99 25.29 6.59
N ASP A 339 4.63 24.96 7.71
CA ASP A 339 4.67 25.83 8.87
C ASP A 339 6.03 25.74 9.60
N PRO A 340 6.87 26.79 9.59
CA PRO A 340 8.13 26.80 10.32
C PRO A 340 7.96 26.75 11.85
N LEU A 341 6.75 26.96 12.37
CA LEU A 341 6.44 26.97 13.80
C LEU A 341 6.20 25.56 14.38
N LEU A 342 6.06 24.54 13.54
CA LEU A 342 5.86 23.17 14.01
C LEU A 342 7.10 22.60 14.70
N SER A 343 6.87 21.92 15.82
CA SER A 343 7.92 21.16 16.52
C SER A 343 8.61 20.17 15.58
N GLU A 344 9.88 19.85 15.84
CA GLU A 344 10.66 18.90 15.04
C GLU A 344 9.97 17.52 14.95
N VAL A 345 9.31 17.11 16.03
CA VAL A 345 8.51 15.87 16.11
C VAL A 345 7.27 15.95 15.20
N ALA A 346 6.59 17.09 15.16
CA ALA A 346 5.45 17.30 14.26
C ALA A 346 5.89 17.31 12.79
N ARG A 347 7.00 18.00 12.48
CA ARG A 347 7.60 18.00 11.13
C ARG A 347 8.01 16.59 10.69
N ALA A 348 8.66 15.82 11.56
CA ALA A 348 9.04 14.44 11.25
C ALA A 348 7.81 13.54 10.98
N LYS A 349 6.72 13.73 11.72
CA LYS A 349 5.46 13.01 11.52
C LYS A 349 4.75 13.40 10.22
N GLN A 350 4.75 14.69 9.88
CA GLN A 350 4.07 15.21 8.70
C GLN A 350 4.88 15.11 7.40
N ARG A 351 6.05 14.44 7.40
CA ARG A 351 6.76 14.14 6.15
C ARG A 351 5.95 13.14 5.32
N LEU A 352 5.62 13.56 4.10
CA LEU A 352 4.84 12.79 3.14
C LEU A 352 5.70 12.44 1.92
N ALA A 353 5.63 11.18 1.49
CA ALA A 353 6.34 10.74 0.29
C ALA A 353 5.77 11.40 -0.98
N ILE A 354 6.53 11.42 -2.08
CA ILE A 354 6.12 12.07 -3.35
C ILE A 354 4.83 11.48 -3.95
N HIS A 355 4.53 10.21 -3.65
CA HIS A 355 3.30 9.51 -4.05
C HIS A 355 2.14 9.67 -3.05
N SER A 356 2.33 10.44 -1.98
CA SER A 356 1.27 10.67 -1.02
C SER A 356 0.17 11.53 -1.63
N LEU A 357 -1.06 11.02 -1.65
CA LEU A 357 -2.20 11.80 -2.11
C LEU A 357 -2.50 13.00 -1.19
N LEU A 358 -2.16 12.91 0.10
CA LEU A 358 -2.24 14.05 1.02
C LEU A 358 -1.26 15.17 0.63
N ARG A 359 -0.05 14.80 0.21
CA ARG A 359 0.93 15.78 -0.27
C ARG A 359 0.42 16.45 -1.55
N GLN A 360 -0.09 15.64 -2.47
CA GLN A 360 -0.62 16.10 -3.75
C GLN A 360 -1.98 16.80 -3.66
N ALA A 361 -2.67 16.72 -2.51
CA ALA A 361 -3.95 17.41 -2.30
C ALA A 361 -3.78 18.94 -2.26
N ASP A 362 -2.61 19.41 -1.86
CA ASP A 362 -2.25 20.83 -1.76
C ASP A 362 -3.33 21.69 -1.05
N PHE A 363 -3.62 21.33 0.20
CA PHE A 363 -4.50 22.15 1.05
C PHE A 363 -3.87 23.52 1.26
N GLU A 364 -4.63 24.58 0.94
CA GLU A 364 -4.25 25.96 1.20
C GLU A 364 -4.25 26.21 2.73
N ASP A 365 -3.17 26.79 3.25
CA ASP A 365 -3.13 27.26 4.63
C ASP A 365 -3.98 28.53 4.72
N GLY A 366 -5.12 28.45 5.41
CA GLY A 366 -6.08 29.55 5.51
C GLY A 366 -5.63 30.72 6.39
N GLU A 367 -4.37 30.75 6.85
CA GLU A 367 -3.83 31.86 7.63
C GLU A 367 -3.17 32.90 6.72
N PRO A 368 -3.55 34.19 6.81
CA PRO A 368 -2.80 35.25 6.14
C PRO A 368 -1.37 35.29 6.69
N PRO A 369 -0.36 35.63 5.87
CA PRO A 369 1.02 35.69 6.33
C PRO A 369 1.10 36.65 7.52
N ALA A 370 1.49 36.11 8.68
CA ALA A 370 1.64 36.88 9.89
C ALA A 370 2.59 38.05 9.63
N VAL A 371 2.10 39.28 9.83
CA VAL A 371 2.93 40.48 9.84
C VAL A 371 3.88 40.34 11.02
N VAL A 372 5.13 39.94 10.74
CA VAL A 372 6.17 39.85 11.75
C VAL A 372 6.41 41.26 12.29
N SER A 373 5.83 41.56 13.45
CA SER A 373 6.16 42.75 14.23
C SER A 373 7.54 42.53 14.87
N PRO A 374 8.50 43.46 14.77
CA PRO A 374 9.91 43.23 15.11
C PRO A 374 10.21 43.21 16.62
N SER A 375 9.27 42.81 17.46
CA SER A 375 9.43 42.88 18.91
C SER A 375 8.73 41.72 19.62
N SER A 376 9.33 40.53 19.55
CA SER A 376 9.17 39.53 20.60
C SER A 376 10.48 38.77 20.76
N VAL A 377 11.15 39.05 21.88
CA VAL A 377 12.34 38.34 22.35
C VAL A 377 12.01 36.85 22.45
N SER A 378 12.73 36.04 21.69
CA SER A 378 12.68 34.57 21.75
C SER A 378 13.05 34.12 23.16
N THR A 379 12.03 33.79 23.97
CA THR A 379 12.26 33.10 25.23
C THR A 379 12.35 31.62 24.89
N GLU A 380 13.56 31.05 24.89
CA GLU A 380 13.76 29.61 24.73
C GLU A 380 13.08 28.88 25.89
N ILE A 381 11.90 28.32 25.62
CA ILE A 381 11.25 27.38 26.53
C ILE A 381 11.97 26.03 26.32
N PRO A 382 12.49 25.38 27.38
CA PRO A 382 13.17 24.10 27.25
C PRO A 382 12.25 23.06 26.60
N SER A 383 12.75 22.44 25.53
CA SER A 383 12.14 21.30 24.86
C SER A 383 12.02 20.12 25.84
N VAL A 384 10.85 19.98 26.47
CA VAL A 384 10.51 18.77 27.22
C VAL A 384 10.24 17.67 26.19
N ARG A 385 11.26 16.86 25.88
CA ARG A 385 11.12 15.62 25.11
C ARG A 385 10.22 14.64 25.87
N HIS A 386 8.92 14.67 25.59
CA HIS A 386 8.01 13.64 26.10
C HIS A 386 8.31 12.29 25.41
N ARG A 387 8.80 11.34 26.22
CA ARG A 387 9.02 9.92 25.87
C ARG A 387 7.78 9.32 25.22
N ASN A 388 7.88 8.93 23.95
CA ASN A 388 6.80 8.25 23.20
C ASN A 388 6.94 6.70 23.20
N MET A 389 7.59 6.11 24.21
CA MET A 389 7.73 4.65 24.32
C MET A 389 6.37 3.94 24.53
N TYR A 390 5.39 4.63 25.13
CA TYR A 390 4.04 4.12 25.37
C TYR A 390 3.23 3.81 24.09
N LYS A 391 3.52 4.45 22.95
CA LYS A 391 2.82 4.17 21.68
C LYS A 391 3.33 2.90 20.99
N VAL A 392 4.60 2.55 21.18
CA VAL A 392 5.19 1.34 20.61
C VAL A 392 4.69 0.09 21.34
N LEU A 393 4.55 0.17 22.67
CA LEU A 393 3.97 -0.91 23.47
C LEU A 393 2.46 -1.13 23.22
N SER A 394 1.72 -0.08 22.88
CA SER A 394 0.32 -0.20 22.44
C SER A 394 0.18 -0.93 21.10
N LEU A 395 1.19 -0.89 20.22
CA LEU A 395 1.22 -1.65 18.97
C LEU A 395 1.43 -3.16 19.24
N GLU A 396 2.26 -3.53 20.22
CA GLU A 396 2.42 -4.93 20.64
C GLU A 396 1.11 -5.55 21.17
N GLN A 397 0.33 -4.78 21.95
CA GLN A 397 -0.97 -5.22 22.47
C GLN A 397 -2.02 -5.35 21.36
N GLY A 398 -2.08 -4.39 20.42
CA GLY A 398 -2.99 -4.46 19.27
C GLY A 398 -2.69 -5.64 18.34
N TRP A 399 -1.43 -6.04 18.21
CA TRP A 399 -1.03 -7.17 17.35
C TRP A 399 -1.21 -8.53 18.03
N SER A 400 -0.99 -8.64 19.36
CA SER A 400 -1.32 -9.87 20.10
C SER A 400 -2.81 -10.19 20.06
N ILE A 401 -3.68 -9.18 20.21
CA ILE A 401 -5.14 -9.35 20.11
C ILE A 401 -5.56 -9.83 18.71
N ARG A 402 -4.85 -9.40 17.65
CA ARG A 402 -5.14 -9.82 16.27
C ARG A 402 -4.67 -11.23 15.91
N ALA A 403 -3.55 -11.66 16.48
CA ALA A 403 -3.06 -13.03 16.31
C ALA A 403 -4.05 -14.06 16.91
N ASP A 404 -4.71 -13.70 18.02
CA ASP A 404 -5.78 -14.50 18.62
C ASP A 404 -7.12 -14.35 17.89
N SER A 405 -7.41 -13.20 17.27
CA SER A 405 -8.56 -13.02 16.37
C SER A 405 -8.28 -13.60 14.98
N SER A 406 -7.93 -14.88 14.92
CA SER A 406 -8.28 -15.66 13.74
C SER A 406 -9.80 -15.61 13.64
N LEU A 407 -10.32 -14.79 12.73
CA LEU A 407 -11.75 -14.81 12.35
C LEU A 407 -12.01 -16.19 11.77
N GLY A 408 -12.30 -17.13 12.66
CA GLY A 408 -12.46 -18.53 12.40
C GLY A 408 -13.54 -18.73 11.36
N TYR A 409 -13.20 -19.47 10.32
CA TYR A 409 -14.17 -20.08 9.44
C TYR A 409 -15.16 -20.89 10.30
N VAL A 410 -16.40 -20.41 10.38
CA VAL A 410 -17.53 -21.20 10.91
C VAL A 410 -18.16 -21.89 9.70
N PRO A 411 -18.12 -23.23 9.59
CA PRO A 411 -18.78 -23.93 8.50
C PRO A 411 -20.30 -23.70 8.59
N GLN A 412 -20.94 -23.30 7.50
CA GLN A 412 -22.40 -23.37 7.39
C GLN A 412 -22.82 -24.85 7.30
N PRO A 413 -23.88 -25.28 8.01
CA PRO A 413 -24.43 -26.62 7.85
C PRO A 413 -25.12 -26.75 6.48
N ASP A 414 -24.97 -27.92 5.86
CA ASP A 414 -25.51 -28.28 4.55
C ASP A 414 -27.00 -27.92 4.40
N ALA A 415 -27.29 -26.90 3.59
CA ALA A 415 -28.64 -26.61 3.17
C ALA A 415 -28.98 -27.53 1.98
N GLN A 416 -29.85 -28.51 2.24
CA GLN A 416 -30.41 -29.39 1.22
C GLN A 416 -31.07 -28.59 0.10
N VAL A 417 -30.61 -28.84 -1.13
CA VAL A 417 -31.14 -28.25 -2.35
C VAL A 417 -32.58 -28.74 -2.56
N GLN A 418 -33.53 -27.83 -2.45
CA GLN A 418 -34.91 -28.06 -2.87
C GLN A 418 -35.13 -27.30 -4.19
N GLN A 419 -35.16 -28.06 -5.29
CA GLN A 419 -35.44 -27.54 -6.63
C GLN A 419 -36.90 -27.08 -6.73
N SER A 420 -37.14 -25.92 -7.34
CA SER A 420 -38.42 -25.54 -7.94
C SER A 420 -38.18 -24.59 -9.13
N PRO A 421 -39.05 -24.59 -10.17
CA PRO A 421 -38.63 -24.29 -11.53
C PRO A 421 -39.06 -22.90 -12.04
N GLY A 422 -38.31 -22.41 -13.03
CA GLY A 422 -38.78 -21.59 -14.13
C GLY A 422 -38.87 -20.08 -13.88
N TYR A 423 -37.92 -19.31 -14.43
CA TYR A 423 -38.21 -17.96 -14.92
C TYR A 423 -37.34 -17.63 -16.15
N GLU A 424 -38.00 -16.96 -17.10
CA GLU A 424 -37.66 -16.77 -18.51
C GLU A 424 -36.44 -15.88 -18.78
N ASP A 425 -35.92 -16.04 -19.99
CA ASP A 425 -34.78 -15.36 -20.61
C ASP A 425 -34.83 -13.82 -20.51
N LEU A 426 -33.75 -13.23 -19.99
CA LEU A 426 -33.39 -11.83 -20.18
C LEU A 426 -32.00 -11.73 -20.83
N PRO A 427 -31.78 -10.75 -21.73
CA PRO A 427 -30.64 -10.75 -22.64
C PRO A 427 -29.30 -10.53 -21.93
N ALA A 428 -28.27 -11.16 -22.48
CA ALA A 428 -26.90 -11.13 -22.00
C ALA A 428 -26.40 -9.70 -21.76
N PHE A 429 -26.08 -9.39 -20.50
CA PHE A 429 -25.26 -8.23 -20.17
C PHE A 429 -23.85 -8.45 -20.76
N SER A 430 -23.55 -7.62 -21.77
CA SER A 430 -22.21 -7.44 -22.32
C SER A 430 -21.20 -7.18 -21.19
N LEU A 431 -20.06 -7.89 -21.23
CA LEU A 431 -18.87 -7.69 -20.39
C LEU A 431 -18.33 -6.26 -20.58
N GLN A 432 -18.93 -5.30 -19.89
CA GLN A 432 -18.36 -3.97 -19.75
C GLN A 432 -17.23 -4.03 -18.74
N THR A 433 -16.05 -3.58 -19.18
CA THR A 433 -14.85 -3.37 -18.37
C THR A 433 -15.22 -2.53 -17.15
N LEU A 434 -15.25 -3.15 -15.97
CA LEU A 434 -15.52 -2.46 -14.72
C LEU A 434 -14.48 -1.34 -14.57
N LEU A 435 -14.96 -0.11 -14.38
CA LEU A 435 -14.14 1.09 -14.16
C LEU A 435 -13.26 0.99 -12.91
N PHE A 436 -13.52 0.00 -12.05
CA PHE A 436 -12.74 -0.36 -10.87
C PHE A 436 -12.82 -1.88 -10.65
N PRO A 437 -11.71 -2.58 -10.37
CA PRO A 437 -11.74 -4.04 -10.24
C PRO A 437 -12.46 -4.55 -8.98
N TRP A 438 -12.89 -3.68 -8.05
CA TRP A 438 -13.41 -4.07 -6.73
C TRP A 438 -14.90 -3.81 -6.50
N VAL A 439 -15.56 -3.06 -7.38
CA VAL A 439 -17.00 -2.73 -7.27
C VAL A 439 -17.85 -3.69 -8.08
#